data_AF-A0A183B2T3-F1
#
_entry.id   AF-A0A183B2T3-F1
#
_cell.length_a   1.000
_cell.length_b   1.000
_cell.length_c   1.000
_cell.angle_alpha   90.00
_cell.angle_beta   90.00
_cell.angle_gamma   90.00
#
_symmetry.space_group_name_H-M   'P 1'
#
loop_
_entity.id
_entity.type
_entity.pdbx_description
1 polymer ?
#
loop_
_entity_poly.entity_id
_entity_poly.type
_entity_poly.pdbx_seq_one_letter_code
_entity_poly.pdbx_strand_id
1 'polypeptide(L)'
;MSENLDNLFLSIAQSTEDGVRGLLDAFFGFLSRRTDFYYGATEKDCKDLVLQAFKKHKDSALERHRKEREELQEREDRERKRRAERAEEAIKANMKGDDMPNGNQTSETTESQPSSTEVEPEKPELEKADLPKPVKVGPGDDEDEDEADKGKLRPNEGNGGDLPNYRWFQTLGEVDIRVPTKVN
;
A
#
# COMPACT_ATOMS: atom_id res chain seq x y z
N MET A 1 8.27 -9.10 24.22
CA MET A 1 9.22 -10.21 24.44
C MET A 1 10.56 -9.76 23.89
N SER A 2 11.64 -10.52 24.04
CA SER A 2 12.91 -10.14 23.41
C SER A 2 12.80 -10.32 21.90
N GLU A 3 13.11 -9.28 21.13
CA GLU A 3 13.05 -9.30 19.65
C GLU A 3 13.87 -10.44 19.03
N ASN A 4 14.91 -10.90 19.73
CA ASN A 4 15.68 -12.10 19.40
C ASN A 4 14.83 -13.37 19.25
N LEU A 5 13.77 -13.53 20.05
CA LEU A 5 12.84 -14.65 19.92
C LEU A 5 11.88 -14.44 18.75
N ASP A 6 11.42 -13.21 18.53
CA ASP A 6 10.51 -12.89 17.43
C ASP A 6 11.20 -13.13 16.06
N ASN A 7 12.49 -12.75 15.94
CA ASN A 7 13.32 -13.07 14.78
C ASN A 7 13.54 -14.59 14.59
N LEU A 8 13.71 -15.35 15.68
CA LEU A 8 13.82 -16.81 15.61
C LEU A 8 12.50 -17.45 15.15
N PHE A 9 11.36 -17.02 15.69
CA PHE A 9 10.05 -17.52 15.28
C PHE A 9 9.72 -17.15 13.82
N LEU A 10 10.12 -15.96 13.37
CA LEU A 10 9.98 -15.55 11.96
C LEU A 10 10.82 -16.46 11.04
N SER A 11 12.07 -16.74 11.39
CA SER A 11 12.93 -17.66 10.65
C SER A 11 12.35 -19.08 10.59
N ILE A 12 11.79 -19.58 11.71
CA ILE A 12 11.11 -20.89 11.72
C ILE A 12 9.88 -20.85 10.81
N ALA A 13 9.02 -19.83 10.91
CA ALA A 13 7.82 -19.69 10.10
C ALA A 13 8.10 -19.58 8.58
N GLN A 14 9.24 -19.00 8.21
CA GLN A 14 9.73 -18.95 6.82
C GLN A 14 10.28 -20.31 6.34
N SER A 15 10.82 -21.13 7.25
CA SER A 15 11.38 -22.45 6.91
C SER A 15 10.36 -23.59 6.96
N THR A 16 9.21 -23.40 7.59
CA THR A 16 8.12 -24.39 7.64
C THR A 16 7.12 -24.21 6.50
N GLU A 17 6.88 -25.29 5.75
CA GLU A 17 5.75 -25.39 4.82
C GLU A 17 4.41 -25.19 5.55
N ASP A 18 3.40 -24.62 4.89
CA ASP A 18 2.08 -24.23 5.46
C ASP A 18 2.15 -23.18 6.60
N GLY A 19 3.24 -22.40 6.69
CA GLY A 19 3.34 -21.16 7.47
C GLY A 19 3.01 -21.34 8.96
N VAL A 20 1.97 -20.66 9.45
CA VAL A 20 1.56 -20.73 10.88
C VAL A 20 1.19 -22.15 11.31
N ARG A 21 0.66 -22.99 10.40
CA ARG A 21 0.32 -24.38 10.73
C ARG A 21 1.58 -25.23 10.88
N GLY A 22 2.54 -25.09 9.95
CA GLY A 22 3.85 -25.72 10.04
C GLY A 22 4.64 -25.27 11.28
N LEU A 23 4.59 -23.98 11.63
CA LEU A 23 5.18 -23.46 12.87
C LEU A 23 4.58 -24.11 14.12
N LEU A 24 3.26 -24.26 14.18
CA LEU A 24 2.58 -24.92 15.30
C LEU A 24 2.91 -26.42 15.38
N ASP A 25 2.92 -27.13 14.25
CA ASP A 25 3.31 -28.54 14.21
C ASP A 25 4.78 -28.74 14.63
N ALA A 26 5.69 -27.90 14.14
CA ALA A 26 7.09 -27.90 14.56
C ALA A 26 7.25 -27.65 16.07
N PHE A 27 6.45 -26.74 16.65
CA PHE A 27 6.43 -26.44 18.08
C PHE A 27 5.90 -27.61 18.92
N PHE A 28 4.74 -28.19 18.56
CA PHE A 28 4.19 -29.34 19.28
C PHE A 28 5.05 -30.60 19.08
N GLY A 29 5.67 -30.77 17.92
CA GLY A 29 6.68 -31.80 17.64
C GLY A 29 7.98 -31.59 18.43
N PHE A 30 8.39 -30.35 18.72
CA PHE A 30 9.46 -30.09 19.67
C PHE A 30 9.06 -30.52 21.09
N LEU A 31 7.86 -30.15 21.55
CA LEU A 31 7.36 -30.55 22.87
C LEU A 31 7.32 -32.07 23.03
N SER A 32 6.86 -32.81 22.03
CA SER A 32 6.78 -34.29 22.10
C SER A 32 8.14 -34.99 22.10
N ARG A 33 9.18 -34.38 21.50
CA ARG A 33 10.53 -34.97 21.42
C ARG A 33 11.50 -34.51 22.50
N ARG A 34 11.27 -33.35 23.11
CA ARG A 34 12.25 -32.67 23.99
C ARG A 34 11.71 -32.27 25.37
N THR A 35 10.43 -32.49 25.65
CA THR A 35 9.82 -32.21 26.94
C THR A 35 8.94 -33.38 27.39
N ASP A 36 8.55 -33.37 28.65
CA ASP A 36 7.58 -34.30 29.24
C ASP A 36 6.12 -33.85 29.02
N PHE A 37 5.86 -32.81 28.21
CA PHE A 37 4.56 -32.15 28.08
C PHE A 37 3.35 -33.09 27.85
N TYR A 38 3.53 -34.21 27.15
CA TYR A 38 2.46 -35.18 26.85
C TYR A 38 2.37 -36.35 27.84
N TYR A 39 3.30 -36.46 28.79
CA TYR A 39 3.42 -37.62 29.69
C TYR A 39 3.52 -37.24 31.18
N GLY A 40 3.89 -35.99 31.50
CA GLY A 40 4.05 -35.48 32.87
C GLY A 40 2.77 -34.93 33.51
N ALA A 41 1.69 -34.77 32.76
CA ALA A 41 0.39 -34.27 33.23
C ALA A 41 -0.77 -34.96 32.51
N THR A 42 -2.02 -34.71 32.91
CA THR A 42 -3.18 -35.25 32.18
C THR A 42 -3.42 -34.48 30.88
N GLU A 43 -3.98 -35.14 29.87
CA GLU A 43 -4.30 -34.51 28.57
C GLU A 43 -5.14 -33.22 28.72
N LYS A 44 -5.99 -33.17 29.75
CA LYS A 44 -6.78 -31.99 30.09
C LYS A 44 -5.89 -30.81 30.51
N ASP A 45 -4.96 -31.04 31.42
CA ASP A 45 -4.06 -30.00 31.94
C ASP A 45 -3.17 -29.43 30.82
N CYS A 46 -2.69 -30.30 29.92
CA CYS A 46 -1.93 -29.92 28.73
C CYS A 46 -2.73 -28.99 27.80
N LYS A 47 -4.00 -29.34 27.54
CA LYS A 47 -4.93 -28.52 26.74
C LYS A 47 -5.26 -27.20 27.42
N ASP A 48 -5.55 -27.23 28.72
CA ASP A 48 -5.86 -26.03 29.50
C ASP A 48 -4.65 -25.05 29.51
N LEU A 49 -3.41 -25.55 29.59
CA LEU A 49 -2.20 -24.71 29.50
C LEU A 49 -2.09 -23.99 28.14
N VAL A 50 -2.27 -24.72 27.04
CA VAL A 50 -2.24 -24.14 25.67
C VAL A 50 -3.36 -23.10 25.49
N LEU A 51 -4.57 -23.39 25.96
CA LEU A 51 -5.71 -22.47 25.89
C LEU A 51 -5.52 -21.22 26.76
N GLN A 52 -4.89 -21.34 27.93
CA GLN A 52 -4.54 -20.19 28.78
C GLN A 52 -3.48 -19.31 28.09
N ALA A 53 -2.43 -19.90 27.51
CA ALA A 53 -1.43 -19.17 26.75
C ALA A 53 -2.06 -18.44 25.55
N PHE A 54 -2.92 -19.12 24.78
CA PHE A 54 -3.66 -18.51 23.68
C PHE A 54 -4.50 -17.31 24.14
N LYS A 55 -5.33 -17.46 25.18
CA LYS A 55 -6.17 -16.36 25.72
C LYS A 55 -5.34 -15.12 26.08
N LYS A 56 -4.26 -15.32 26.84
CA LYS A 56 -3.34 -14.25 27.28
C LYS A 56 -2.82 -13.40 26.11
N HIS A 57 -2.46 -14.04 24.99
CA HIS A 57 -1.95 -13.35 23.82
C HIS A 57 -3.05 -12.80 22.92
N LYS A 58 -4.19 -13.50 22.78
CA LYS A 58 -5.36 -13.07 21.99
C LYS A 58 -5.91 -11.73 22.47
N ASP A 59 -6.13 -11.56 23.78
CA ASP A 59 -6.71 -10.31 24.29
C ASP A 59 -5.74 -9.12 24.11
N SER A 60 -4.42 -9.32 24.32
CA SER A 60 -3.39 -8.29 24.07
C SER A 60 -3.23 -7.91 22.59
N ALA A 61 -3.44 -8.87 21.67
CA ALA A 61 -3.37 -8.63 20.23
C ALA A 61 -4.61 -7.85 19.73
N LEU A 62 -5.81 -8.25 20.17
CA LEU A 62 -7.06 -7.55 19.84
C LEU A 62 -7.07 -6.11 20.37
N GLU A 63 -6.56 -5.88 21.58
CA GLU A 63 -6.47 -4.55 22.18
C GLU A 63 -5.53 -3.62 21.37
N ARG A 64 -4.35 -4.12 20.98
CA ARG A 64 -3.41 -3.37 20.13
C ARG A 64 -4.01 -3.02 18.77
N HIS A 65 -4.58 -4.01 18.08
CA HIS A 65 -5.20 -3.80 16.78
C HIS A 65 -6.40 -2.83 16.86
N ARG A 66 -7.19 -2.87 17.95
CA ARG A 66 -8.28 -1.90 18.14
C ARG A 66 -7.73 -0.49 18.31
N LYS A 67 -6.74 -0.30 19.17
CA LYS A 67 -6.11 1.00 19.44
C LYS A 67 -5.44 1.59 18.20
N GLU A 68 -4.69 0.80 17.44
CA GLU A 68 -4.04 1.22 16.20
C GLU A 68 -5.06 1.69 15.14
N ARG A 69 -6.21 1.00 15.03
CA ARG A 69 -7.30 1.41 14.15
C ARG A 69 -8.01 2.69 14.62
N GLU A 70 -8.22 2.85 15.93
CA GLU A 70 -8.78 4.07 16.52
C GLU A 70 -7.84 5.28 16.29
N GLU A 71 -6.52 5.11 16.49
CA GLU A 71 -5.50 6.14 16.23
C GLU A 71 -5.40 6.50 14.74
N LEU A 72 -5.55 5.52 13.84
CA LEU A 72 -5.59 5.75 12.40
C LEU A 72 -6.82 6.57 11.99
N GLN A 73 -8.01 6.20 12.49
CA GLN A 73 -9.25 6.92 12.21
C GLN A 73 -9.21 8.36 12.76
N GLU A 74 -8.70 8.58 13.98
CA GLU A 74 -8.57 9.92 14.54
C GLU A 74 -7.60 10.80 13.72
N ARG A 75 -6.54 10.19 13.16
CA ARG A 75 -5.59 10.88 12.28
C ARG A 75 -6.24 11.29 10.96
N GLU A 76 -6.99 10.38 10.33
CA GLU A 76 -7.71 10.63 9.08
C GLU A 76 -8.79 11.72 9.24
N ASP A 77 -9.61 11.65 10.30
CA ASP A 77 -10.64 12.67 10.59
C ASP A 77 -10.02 14.04 10.85
N ARG A 78 -8.92 14.08 11.61
CA ARG A 78 -8.17 15.32 11.90
C ARG A 78 -7.56 15.93 10.63
N GLU A 79 -7.06 15.11 9.70
CA GLU A 79 -6.55 15.58 8.41
C GLU A 79 -7.67 16.04 7.48
N ARG A 80 -8.78 15.29 7.41
CA ARG A 80 -9.98 15.64 6.63
C ARG A 80 -10.56 16.98 7.06
N LYS A 81 -10.68 17.21 8.37
CA LYS A 81 -11.14 18.49 8.93
C LYS A 81 -10.20 19.64 8.55
N ARG A 82 -8.88 19.46 8.70
CA ARG A 82 -7.88 20.46 8.29
C ARG A 82 -7.90 20.77 6.79
N ARG A 83 -8.16 19.77 5.93
CA ARG A 83 -8.31 19.97 4.48
C ARG A 83 -9.59 20.76 4.16
N ALA A 84 -10.70 20.47 4.84
CA ALA A 84 -11.96 21.21 4.69
C ALA A 84 -11.82 22.69 5.12
N GLU A 85 -11.23 22.94 6.30
CA GLU A 85 -11.00 24.30 6.82
C GLU A 85 -10.15 25.14 5.86
N ARG A 86 -9.06 24.59 5.30
CA ARG A 86 -8.24 25.27 4.28
C ARG A 86 -8.98 25.53 2.98
N ALA A 87 -9.84 24.61 2.54
CA ALA A 87 -10.63 24.79 1.33
C ALA A 87 -11.67 25.91 1.49
N GLU A 88 -12.34 25.98 2.65
CA GLU A 88 -13.28 27.06 2.97
C GLU A 88 -12.55 28.42 3.07
N GLU A 89 -11.37 28.45 3.71
CA GLU A 89 -10.54 29.66 3.78
C GLU A 89 -10.09 30.15 2.40
N ALA A 90 -9.68 29.24 1.50
CA ALA A 90 -9.31 29.58 0.12
C ALA A 90 -10.49 30.12 -0.70
N ILE A 91 -11.68 29.52 -0.59
CA ILE A 91 -12.90 30.03 -1.24
C ILE A 91 -13.25 31.42 -0.72
N LYS A 92 -13.15 31.64 0.60
CA LYS A 92 -13.43 32.92 1.25
C LYS A 92 -12.40 34.01 0.93
N ALA A 93 -11.16 33.64 0.65
CA ALA A 93 -10.13 34.54 0.15
C ALA A 93 -10.45 34.98 -1.29
N ASN A 94 -10.76 34.04 -2.18
CA ASN A 94 -11.14 34.34 -3.57
C ASN A 94 -12.42 35.18 -3.66
N MET A 95 -13.41 34.97 -2.77
CA MET A 95 -14.64 35.78 -2.71
C MET A 95 -14.44 37.22 -2.18
N LYS A 96 -13.25 37.59 -1.71
CA LYS A 96 -12.93 38.96 -1.23
C LYS A 96 -12.03 39.75 -2.17
N GLY A 97 -11.63 39.18 -3.29
CA GLY A 97 -10.76 39.80 -4.29
C GLY A 97 -11.48 40.07 -5.61
N ASP A 98 -12.53 40.90 -5.59
CA ASP A 98 -13.14 41.43 -6.82
C ASP A 98 -13.58 42.89 -6.61
N ASP A 99 -12.74 43.83 -7.04
CA ASP A 99 -13.08 45.26 -7.16
C ASP A 99 -12.24 45.92 -8.28
N MET A 100 -12.94 46.41 -9.31
CA MET A 100 -12.51 47.30 -10.41
C MET A 100 -11.65 46.74 -11.60
N PRO A 101 -11.77 47.32 -12.83
CA PRO A 101 -12.00 46.50 -14.03
C PRO A 101 -11.30 46.97 -15.34
N ASN A 102 -11.57 46.21 -16.42
CA ASN A 102 -11.61 46.59 -17.85
C ASN A 102 -10.46 47.41 -18.50
N GLY A 103 -9.83 46.81 -19.52
CA GLY A 103 -8.73 47.41 -20.31
C GLY A 103 -8.58 46.85 -21.72
N ASN A 104 -9.66 46.85 -22.50
CA ASN A 104 -9.78 46.48 -23.93
C ASN A 104 -8.58 46.76 -24.86
N GLN A 105 -8.15 45.76 -25.66
CA GLN A 105 -7.94 45.94 -27.11
C GLN A 105 -7.81 44.64 -27.94
N THR A 106 -8.78 44.42 -28.85
CA THR A 106 -8.66 44.00 -30.28
C THR A 106 -7.93 42.71 -30.73
N SER A 107 -8.28 42.00 -31.82
CA SER A 107 -9.57 41.59 -32.45
C SER A 107 -9.35 41.03 -33.87
N GLU A 108 -9.57 39.72 -34.10
CA GLU A 108 -9.89 39.07 -35.40
C GLU A 108 -10.70 37.80 -35.00
N THR A 109 -12.01 37.65 -35.24
CA THR A 109 -12.76 37.52 -36.51
C THR A 109 -12.16 36.40 -37.37
N THR A 110 -12.81 35.25 -37.61
CA THR A 110 -14.02 35.16 -38.46
C THR A 110 -14.73 33.78 -38.35
N GLU A 111 -16.07 33.82 -38.43
CA GLU A 111 -17.05 32.76 -38.81
C GLU A 111 -17.38 31.54 -37.92
N SER A 112 -18.65 31.12 -38.06
CA SER A 112 -19.37 30.20 -37.18
C SER A 112 -20.30 29.26 -37.96
N GLN A 113 -20.15 27.93 -37.77
CA GLN A 113 -21.21 26.90 -37.84
C GLN A 113 -22.00 26.73 -39.19
N PRO A 114 -23.01 25.83 -39.32
CA PRO A 114 -23.49 24.70 -38.46
C PRO A 114 -23.66 23.34 -39.21
N SER A 115 -24.20 22.35 -38.49
CA SER A 115 -24.93 21.10 -38.90
C SER A 115 -24.24 19.78 -38.51
N SER A 116 -24.93 18.72 -38.06
CA SER A 116 -26.31 18.58 -37.53
C SER A 116 -26.49 17.22 -36.80
N THR A 117 -27.01 17.27 -35.57
CA THR A 117 -28.20 16.55 -35.01
C THR A 117 -28.39 15.02 -35.12
N GLU A 118 -28.97 14.44 -34.05
CA GLU A 118 -29.63 13.10 -33.86
C GLU A 118 -28.75 11.94 -33.30
N VAL A 119 -29.08 11.16 -32.25
CA VAL A 119 -30.20 11.14 -31.24
C VAL A 119 -29.68 10.63 -29.85
N GLU A 120 -30.45 10.87 -28.77
CA GLU A 120 -30.44 10.24 -27.42
C GLU A 120 -30.92 8.74 -27.40
N PRO A 121 -30.94 7.99 -26.25
CA PRO A 121 -30.65 8.37 -24.84
C PRO A 121 -29.70 7.44 -24.04
N GLU A 122 -29.01 7.99 -23.02
CA GLU A 122 -28.40 7.21 -21.93
C GLU A 122 -28.89 7.64 -20.54
N LYS A 123 -29.11 6.66 -19.66
CA LYS A 123 -29.00 6.71 -18.19
C LYS A 123 -29.23 5.30 -17.62
N PRO A 124 -28.69 4.96 -16.42
CA PRO A 124 -27.43 5.39 -15.81
C PRO A 124 -26.61 4.20 -15.26
N GLU A 125 -25.29 4.29 -15.09
CA GLU A 125 -24.60 3.69 -13.91
C GLU A 125 -23.11 4.08 -13.74
N LEU A 126 -22.80 4.59 -12.55
CA LEU A 126 -21.53 4.46 -11.82
C LEU A 126 -20.21 4.69 -12.58
N GLU A 127 -19.75 5.95 -12.57
CA GLU A 127 -18.36 6.30 -12.90
C GLU A 127 -17.38 5.54 -11.99
N LYS A 128 -16.48 4.79 -12.62
CA LYS A 128 -15.40 4.07 -11.94
C LYS A 128 -14.29 5.04 -11.56
N ALA A 129 -13.80 4.90 -10.33
CA ALA A 129 -12.65 5.63 -9.85
C ALA A 129 -11.41 5.43 -10.74
N ASP A 130 -10.61 6.48 -10.86
CA ASP A 130 -9.34 6.52 -11.57
C ASP A 130 -8.40 5.42 -11.05
N LEU A 131 -8.17 4.40 -11.87
CA LEU A 131 -7.19 3.34 -11.64
C LEU A 131 -6.00 3.63 -12.55
N PRO A 132 -4.76 3.76 -12.00
CA PRO A 132 -3.60 4.07 -12.82
C PRO A 132 -3.38 2.97 -13.86
N LYS A 133 -3.25 3.39 -15.13
CA LYS A 133 -2.98 2.48 -16.25
C LYS A 133 -1.62 1.79 -16.03
N PRO A 134 -1.47 0.50 -16.40
CA PRO A 134 -0.19 -0.18 -16.29
C PRO A 134 0.83 0.47 -17.23
N VAL A 135 1.98 0.87 -16.67
CA VAL A 135 3.11 1.43 -17.43
C VAL A 135 3.67 0.37 -18.38
N LYS A 136 3.99 0.74 -19.63
CA LYS A 136 4.61 -0.16 -20.61
C LYS A 136 6.00 -0.58 -20.11
N VAL A 137 6.26 -1.89 -20.09
CA VAL A 137 7.54 -2.48 -19.65
C VAL A 137 8.27 -3.06 -20.87
N GLY A 138 9.55 -2.72 -21.03
CA GLY A 138 10.43 -3.22 -22.10
C GLY A 138 10.99 -2.14 -23.04
N PRO A 139 11.88 -2.51 -23.97
CA PRO A 139 12.47 -1.58 -24.94
C PRO A 139 11.49 -1.30 -26.10
N GLY A 140 10.96 -0.09 -26.16
CA GLY A 140 10.06 0.39 -27.22
C GLY A 140 10.10 1.92 -27.35
N ASP A 141 9.79 2.41 -28.56
CA ASP A 141 10.10 3.76 -29.06
C ASP A 141 9.65 4.93 -28.18
N ASP A 142 10.41 6.02 -28.28
CA ASP A 142 10.30 7.27 -27.49
C ASP A 142 9.16 8.21 -27.91
N GLU A 143 8.25 7.80 -28.80
CA GLU A 143 7.27 8.71 -29.43
C GLU A 143 5.95 8.90 -28.64
N ASP A 144 5.71 8.12 -27.57
CA ASP A 144 4.49 8.14 -26.74
C ASP A 144 4.76 8.51 -25.24
N GLU A 145 5.78 9.31 -24.90
CA GLU A 145 5.93 9.80 -23.51
C GLU A 145 5.00 10.99 -23.21
N ASP A 146 4.05 10.79 -22.28
CA ASP A 146 3.30 11.88 -21.68
C ASP A 146 4.26 12.94 -21.07
N GLU A 147 3.98 14.23 -21.25
CA GLU A 147 4.80 15.34 -20.68
C GLU A 147 5.01 15.22 -19.15
N ALA A 148 4.16 14.44 -18.47
CA ALA A 148 4.26 14.15 -17.03
C ALA A 148 5.31 13.09 -16.66
N ASP A 149 5.76 12.24 -17.59
CA ASP A 149 6.73 11.15 -17.36
C ASP A 149 8.14 11.44 -17.90
N LYS A 150 8.27 12.48 -18.73
CA LYS A 150 9.52 12.98 -19.30
C LYS A 150 10.62 13.16 -18.25
N GLY A 151 11.66 12.34 -18.36
CA GLY A 151 12.83 12.37 -17.46
C GLY A 151 12.73 11.52 -16.19
N LYS A 152 11.68 10.71 -16.02
CA LYS A 152 11.65 9.64 -15.00
C LYS A 152 12.44 8.42 -15.48
N LEU A 153 12.92 7.60 -14.55
CA LEU A 153 13.56 6.33 -14.89
C LEU A 153 12.47 5.33 -15.32
N ARG A 154 12.53 4.83 -16.57
CA ARG A 154 11.62 3.78 -17.05
C ARG A 154 11.82 2.49 -16.22
N PRO A 155 10.75 1.81 -15.75
CA PRO A 155 10.89 0.57 -14.99
C PRO A 155 11.50 -0.57 -15.80
N ASN A 156 12.27 -1.43 -15.13
CA ASN A 156 12.77 -2.69 -15.71
C ASN A 156 11.71 -3.81 -15.62
N GLU A 157 12.00 -4.99 -16.20
CA GLU A 157 11.06 -6.12 -16.30
C GLU A 157 10.54 -6.64 -14.95
N GLY A 158 11.28 -6.44 -13.86
CA GLY A 158 10.84 -6.78 -12.50
C GLY A 158 10.30 -5.58 -11.72
N ASN A 159 9.66 -4.62 -12.41
CA ASN A 159 9.05 -3.42 -11.82
C ASN A 159 9.99 -2.62 -10.91
N GLY A 160 11.31 -2.67 -11.20
CA GLY A 160 12.34 -1.94 -10.49
C GLY A 160 13.10 -1.00 -11.43
N GLY A 161 14.38 -0.76 -11.17
CA GLY A 161 15.18 0.16 -11.97
C GLY A 161 16.64 -0.27 -12.10
N ASP A 162 17.20 0.01 -13.27
CA ASP A 162 18.60 -0.22 -13.59
C ASP A 162 19.39 1.10 -13.46
N LEU A 163 20.41 1.14 -12.59
CA LEU A 163 21.31 2.28 -12.41
C LEU A 163 22.76 1.86 -12.67
N PRO A 164 23.71 2.82 -12.91
CA PRO A 164 25.08 2.47 -13.29
C PRO A 164 25.86 1.61 -12.30
N ASN A 165 25.53 1.69 -11.00
CA ASN A 165 26.27 1.02 -9.92
C ASN A 165 25.48 -0.10 -9.22
N TYR A 166 24.18 -0.24 -9.52
CA TYR A 166 23.31 -1.27 -8.96
C TYR A 166 22.01 -1.33 -9.76
N ARG A 167 21.33 -2.47 -9.71
CA ARG A 167 19.96 -2.60 -10.19
C ARG A 167 19.08 -3.27 -9.16
N TRP A 168 17.78 -3.04 -9.24
CA TRP A 168 16.82 -3.64 -8.33
C TRP A 168 15.55 -4.12 -9.04
N PHE A 169 14.85 -5.04 -8.39
CA PHE A 169 13.57 -5.62 -8.80
C PHE A 169 12.63 -5.60 -7.59
N GLN A 170 11.31 -5.54 -7.82
CA GLN A 170 10.31 -5.42 -6.77
C GLN A 170 9.06 -6.25 -7.07
N THR A 171 8.52 -6.89 -6.03
CA THR A 171 7.15 -7.41 -5.99
C THR A 171 6.34 -6.65 -4.93
N LEU A 172 5.10 -7.08 -4.64
CA LEU A 172 4.35 -6.54 -3.49
C LEU A 172 4.93 -6.98 -2.13
N GLY A 173 5.76 -8.02 -2.09
CA GLY A 173 6.28 -8.62 -0.86
C GLY A 173 7.79 -8.41 -0.62
N GLU A 174 8.57 -8.16 -1.66
CA GLU A 174 10.04 -8.13 -1.56
C GLU A 174 10.70 -7.16 -2.56
N VAL A 175 11.96 -6.83 -2.29
CA VAL A 175 12.83 -6.03 -3.16
C VAL A 175 14.21 -6.69 -3.25
N ASP A 176 14.60 -7.07 -4.45
CA ASP A 176 15.91 -7.67 -4.75
C ASP A 176 16.88 -6.59 -5.25
N ILE A 177 18.04 -6.41 -4.62
CA ILE A 177 19.06 -5.44 -5.04
C ILE A 177 20.35 -6.17 -5.45
N ARG A 178 20.86 -5.89 -6.65
CA ARG A 178 22.13 -6.42 -7.16
C ARG A 178 23.15 -5.30 -7.35
N VAL A 179 24.24 -5.34 -6.58
CA VAL A 179 25.35 -4.39 -6.63
C VAL A 179 26.59 -5.08 -7.19
N PRO A 180 27.04 -4.77 -8.42
CA PRO A 180 28.29 -5.32 -8.97
C PRO A 180 29.50 -4.84 -8.17
N THR A 181 30.30 -5.77 -7.65
CA THR A 181 31.56 -5.46 -6.95
C THR A 181 32.75 -5.61 -7.91
N LYS A 182 33.74 -4.71 -7.78
CA LYS A 182 35.01 -4.78 -8.53
C LYS A 182 35.99 -5.70 -7.81
N VAL A 183 35.66 -6.98 -7.72
CA VAL A 183 36.58 -8.02 -7.21
C VAL A 183 37.22 -8.72 -8.42
N ASN A 184 38.51 -8.46 -8.60
CA ASN A 184 39.40 -9.25 -9.46
C ASN A 184 40.02 -10.37 -8.63
#